data_AF-K1HD34-F1
#
_entry.id   AF-K1HD34-F1
#
_cell.length_a   1.000
_cell.length_b   1.000
_cell.length_c   1.000
_cell.angle_alpha   90.00
_cell.angle_beta   90.00
_cell.angle_gamma   90.00
#
_symmetry.space_group_name_H-M   'P 1'
#
loop_
_entity.id
_entity.type
_entity.pdbx_description
1 polymer ?
#
loop_
_entity_poly.entity_id
_entity_poly.type
_entity_poly.pdbx_seq_one_letter_code
_entity_poly.pdbx_strand_id
1 'polypeptide(L)' 'MKGYEATMKKEIAREFAHGVMGAACRVKLKKGSSPILEIISKNMYEEICKIPNMTIEEVENLNIISKFMMKALVELENM' A
#
# COMPACT_ATOMS: atom_id res chain seq x y z
N MET A 1 19.81 -0.72 18.86
CA MET A 1 19.12 0.35 18.11
C MET A 1 18.86 0.02 16.63
N LYS A 2 19.77 -0.64 15.88
CA LYS A 2 19.51 -0.98 14.45
C LYS A 2 18.26 -1.83 14.17
N GLY A 3 17.93 -2.79 15.04
CA GLY A 3 16.71 -3.59 14.89
C GLY A 3 15.42 -2.79 15.05
N TYR A 4 15.41 -1.80 15.96
CA TYR A 4 14.25 -0.92 16.19
C TYR A 4 13.92 -0.09 14.94
N GLU A 5 14.93 0.52 14.31
CA GLU A 5 14.74 1.31 13.11
C GLU A 5 14.18 0.47 11.95
N ALA A 6 14.69 -0.75 11.78
CA ALA A 6 14.20 -1.68 10.77
C ALA A 6 12.73 -2.08 11.02
N THR A 7 12.37 -2.39 12.26
CA THR A 7 10.98 -2.70 12.64
C THR A 7 10.07 -1.50 12.39
N MET A 8 10.49 -0.30 12.78
CA MET A 8 9.71 0.92 12.58
C MET A 8 9.47 1.20 11.09
N LYS A 9 10.51 1.11 10.25
CA LYS A 9 10.37 1.30 8.79
C LYS A 9 9.41 0.28 8.17
N LYS A 10 9.47 -0.98 8.61
CA LYS A 10 8.55 -2.05 8.16
C LYS A 10 7.11 -1.76 8.57
N GLU A 11 6.87 -1.25 9.78
CA GLU A 11 5.52 -0.91 10.23
C GLU A 11 4.94 0.26 9.42
N ILE A 12 5.73 1.31 9.19
CA ILE A 12 5.34 2.45 8.35
C ILE A 12 4.94 1.97 6.95
N ALA A 13 5.70 1.05 6.36
CA ALA A 13 5.37 0.50 5.04
C ALA A 13 4.09 -0.33 5.06
N ARG A 14 3.85 -1.08 6.13
CA ARG A 14 2.60 -1.83 6.31
C ARG A 14 1.39 -0.88 6.39
N GLU A 15 1.49 0.20 7.14
CA GLU A 15 0.43 1.20 7.24
C GLU A 15 0.14 1.87 5.89
N PHE A 16 1.17 2.28 5.15
CA PHE A 16 0.96 2.86 3.81
C PHE A 16 0.35 1.87 2.83
N ALA A 17 0.79 0.62 2.84
CA ALA A 17 0.24 -0.41 1.97
C ALA A 17 -1.24 -0.71 2.29
N HIS A 18 -1.61 -0.80 3.57
CA HIS A 18 -3.01 -0.88 3.99
C HIS A 18 -3.81 0.38 3.60
N GLY A 19 -3.17 1.55 3.67
CA GLY A 19 -3.76 2.80 3.20
C GLY A 19 -4.18 2.73 1.73
N VAL A 20 -3.33 2.17 0.85
CA VAL A 20 -3.65 1.97 -0.57
C VAL A 20 -4.87 1.06 -0.74
N MET A 21 -4.93 -0.07 -0.03
CA MET A 21 -6.08 -0.96 -0.04
C MET A 21 -7.36 -0.25 0.43
N GLY A 22 -7.26 0.56 1.49
CA GLY A 22 -8.36 1.38 2.00
C GLY A 22 -8.85 2.38 0.96
N ALA A 23 -7.94 3.07 0.25
CA ALA A 23 -8.30 3.99 -0.82
C ALA A 23 -8.98 3.27 -2.00
N ALA A 24 -8.45 2.12 -2.44
CA ALA A 24 -9.08 1.32 -3.49
C ALA A 24 -10.49 0.87 -3.09
N CYS A 25 -10.69 0.49 -1.83
CA CYS A 25 -12.01 0.15 -1.29
C CYS A 25 -12.98 1.34 -1.32
N ARG A 26 -12.53 2.54 -0.91
CA ARG A 26 -13.38 3.75 -0.98
C ARG A 26 -13.76 4.11 -2.41
N VAL A 27 -12.83 4.00 -3.37
CA VAL A 27 -13.13 4.18 -4.80
C VAL A 27 -14.18 3.17 -5.23
N LYS A 28 -14.02 1.88 -4.89
CA LYS A 28 -14.98 0.83 -5.21
C LYS A 28 -16.38 1.14 -4.66
N LEU A 29 -16.47 1.63 -3.43
CA LEU A 29 -17.75 1.98 -2.80
C LEU A 29 -18.41 3.20 -3.46
N LYS A 30 -17.65 4.21 -3.86
CA LYS A 30 -18.18 5.44 -4.47
C LYS A 30 -18.51 5.29 -5.95
N LYS A 31 -17.72 4.51 -6.69
CA LYS A 31 -17.71 4.50 -8.17
C LYS A 31 -18.03 3.13 -8.78
N GLY A 32 -18.20 2.12 -7.95
CA GLY A 32 -18.42 0.74 -8.38
C GLY A 32 -17.13 -0.07 -8.48
N SER A 33 -17.28 -1.39 -8.52
CA SER A 33 -16.15 -2.31 -8.65
C SER A 33 -15.55 -2.23 -10.05
N SER A 34 -14.23 -2.41 -10.13
CA SER A 34 -13.55 -2.63 -11.40
C SER A 34 -12.44 -3.66 -11.22
N PRO A 35 -12.09 -4.42 -12.27
CA PRO A 35 -11.03 -5.44 -12.20
C PRO A 35 -9.70 -4.86 -11.70
N ILE A 36 -9.39 -3.61 -12.05
CA ILE A 36 -8.14 -2.98 -11.63
C ILE A 36 -8.07 -2.73 -10.11
N LEU A 37 -9.19 -2.37 -9.46
CA LEU A 37 -9.22 -2.17 -8.00
C LEU A 37 -9.02 -3.48 -7.24
N GLU A 38 -9.52 -4.59 -7.80
CA GLU A 38 -9.33 -5.94 -7.24
C GLU A 38 -7.89 -6.41 -7.41
N ILE A 39 -7.28 -6.18 -8.58
CA ILE A 39 -5.86 -6.46 -8.84
C ILE A 39 -4.97 -5.65 -7.89
N ILE A 40 -5.22 -4.36 -7.73
CA ILE A 40 -4.46 -3.49 -6.80
C ILE A 40 -4.57 -4.05 -5.38
N SER A 41 -5.78 -4.34 -4.91
CA SER A 41 -5.99 -4.84 -3.54
C SER A 41 -5.29 -6.17 -3.30
N LYS A 42 -5.35 -7.10 -4.26
CA LYS A 42 -4.66 -8.39 -4.19
C LYS A 42 -3.14 -8.22 -4.16
N ASN A 43 -2.58 -7.46 -5.10
CA ASN A 43 -1.13 -7.26 -5.20
C ASN A 43 -0.58 -6.56 -3.94
N MET A 44 -1.29 -5.56 -3.41
CA MET A 44 -0.87 -4.90 -2.17
C MET A 44 -0.92 -5.83 -0.97
N TYR A 45 -1.91 -6.71 -0.87
CA TYR A 45 -1.98 -7.73 0.18
C TYR A 45 -0.80 -8.70 0.11
N GLU A 46 -0.42 -9.15 -1.10
CA GLU A 46 0.74 -10.01 -1.30
C GLU A 46 2.04 -9.32 -0.86
N GLU A 47 2.21 -8.03 -1.14
CA GLU A 47 3.36 -7.25 -0.68
C GLU A 47 3.38 -7.09 0.85
N ILE A 48 2.23 -6.83 1.49
CA ILE A 48 2.11 -6.74 2.95
C ILE A 48 2.59 -8.02 3.63
N CYS A 49 2.20 -9.19 3.09
CA CYS A 49 2.61 -10.48 3.62
C CYS A 49 4.13 -10.70 3.58
N LYS A 50 4.84 -10.04 2.65
CA LYS A 50 6.29 -10.15 2.47
C LYS A 50 7.09 -9.20 3.35
N ILE A 51 6.49 -8.11 3.86
CA ILE A 51 7.16 -7.08 4.69
C ILE A 51 8.04 -7.64 5.82
N PRO A 52 7.63 -8.67 6.60
CA PRO A 52 8.47 -9.22 7.65
C PRO A 52 9.86 -9.66 7.14
N ASN A 53 9.93 -10.14 5.90
CA ASN A 53 11.14 -10.68 5.28
C ASN A 53 11.87 -9.67 4.37
N MET A 54 11.30 -8.48 4.15
CA MET A 54 11.93 -7.45 3.32
C MET A 54 13.20 -6.87 3.96
N THR A 55 14.15 -6.51 3.12
CA THR A 55 15.27 -5.61 3.40
C THR A 55 14.77 -4.17 3.55
N ILE A 56 15.63 -3.28 4.04
CA ILE A 56 15.28 -1.84 4.18
C ILE A 56 15.06 -1.18 2.83
N GLU A 57 15.84 -1.55 1.82
CA GLU A 57 15.69 -1.04 0.46
C GLU A 57 14.34 -1.46 -0.15
N GLU A 58 13.95 -2.73 0.02
CA GLU A 58 12.63 -3.21 -0.42
C GLU A 58 11.48 -2.50 0.28
N VAL A 59 11.62 -2.22 1.58
CA VAL A 59 10.65 -1.43 2.36
C VAL A 59 10.54 0.01 1.84
N GLU A 60 11.67 0.64 1.51
CA GLU A 60 11.69 2.00 0.95
C GLU A 60 11.07 2.04 -0.46
N ASN A 61 11.31 1.02 -1.28
CA ASN A 61 10.67 0.87 -2.59
C ASN A 61 9.15 0.69 -2.45
N LEU A 62 8.69 -0.17 -1.52
CA LEU A 62 7.26 -0.35 -1.25
C LEU A 62 6.60 0.96 -0.77
N ASN A 63 7.31 1.76 0.04
CA ASN A 63 6.83 3.07 0.47
C ASN A 63 6.63 4.03 -0.71
N ILE A 64 7.57 4.07 -1.65
CA ILE A 64 7.47 4.92 -2.85
C ILE A 64 6.27 4.50 -3.70
N ILE A 65 6.12 3.19 -3.95
CA ILE A 65 4.99 2.62 -4.70
C ILE A 65 3.67 2.96 -4.00
N SER A 66 3.60 2.76 -2.68
CA SER A 66 2.37 3.00 -1.91
C SER A 66 1.95 4.47 -1.95
N LYS A 67 2.90 5.40 -1.86
CA LYS A 67 2.62 6.85 -1.99
C LYS A 67 2.10 7.22 -3.38
N PHE A 68 2.70 6.67 -4.43
CA PHE A 68 2.22 6.90 -5.80
C PHE A 68 0.79 6.36 -5.99
N MET A 69 0.54 5.12 -5.57
CA MET A 69 -0.77 4.49 -5.68
C MET A 69 -1.84 5.23 -4.87
N MET A 70 -1.51 5.67 -3.65
CA MET A 70 -2.41 6.47 -2.83
C MET A 70 -2.83 7.76 -3.56
N LYS A 71 -1.87 8.49 -4.14
CA LYS A 71 -2.16 9.72 -4.88
C LYS A 71 -3.14 9.46 -6.03
N ALA A 72 -2.85 8.46 -6.86
CA ALA A 72 -3.70 8.12 -8.00
C ALA A 72 -5.12 7.69 -7.57
N LEU A 73 -5.24 6.89 -6.51
CA LEU A 73 -6.54 6.44 -6.00
C LEU A 73 -7.35 7.57 -5.37
N VAL A 74 -6.70 8.52 -4.68
CA VAL A 74 -7.37 9.71 -4.13
C VAL A 74 -7.85 10.64 -5.23
N GLU A 75 -7.06 10.85 -6.28
CA GLU A 75 -7.50 11.60 -7.47
C GLU A 75 -8.71 10.91 -8.10
N LEU A 76 -8.65 9.60 -8.31
CA LEU A 76 -9.77 8.81 -8.82
C LEU A 76 -11.01 8.87 -7.90
N GLU A 77 -10.83 8.88 -6.58
CA GLU A 77 -11.90 9.00 -5.59
C GLU A 77 -12.65 10.34 -5.71
N ASN A 78 -11.95 11.42 -6.09
CA ASN A 78 -12.46 12.79 -6.14
C ASN A 78 -12.92 13.25 -7.53
N MET A 79 -12.68 12.46 -8.59
CA MET A 79 -13.29 12.67 -9.91
C MET A 79 -14.81 12.50 -9.88
#